data_AF-A0A931UY22-F1
#
_entry.id   AF-A0A931UY22-F1
#
_cell.length_a   1.000
_cell.length_b   1.000
_cell.length_c   1.000
_cell.angle_alpha   90.00
_cell.angle_beta   90.00
_cell.angle_gamma   90.00
#
_symmetry.space_group_name_H-M   'P 1'
#
loop_
_entity.id
_entity.type
_entity.pdbx_description
1 polymer ?
#
loop_
_entity_poly.entity_id
_entity_poly.type
_entity_poly.pdbx_seq_one_letter_code
_entity_poly.pdbx_strand_id
1 'polypeptide(L)'
;MSEVEPYDVWRGTDAWAAWTKAALFATADGVELPPESEPQDALHRWMKIDTSWLEPPPGSAAHRGPDARETAIIVDLDGAEAIYTGVALVSRGFRPIVAINTTAADSETVDMVPVLEALRAVARVPEALDARPDAAPAFVLDARRMRPDRPRLPGILDNRWMVFASDLPSARLLRQHGMTQVLAVYRGELQPDLADLLARYRRGGLGLLAIDLDGAQPAPSSLEIDASALGLTLRSAGRTLLIPQRNADGSFGRRVPIPSHG
;
A
#
# COMPACT_ATOMS: atom_id res chain seq x y z
N MET A 1 4.21 23.85 20.86
CA MET A 1 4.42 22.42 20.61
C MET A 1 5.06 22.34 19.23
N SER A 2 6.21 21.70 19.07
CA SER A 2 6.78 21.49 17.73
C SER A 2 5.77 20.70 16.91
N GLU A 3 5.45 21.19 15.72
CA GLU A 3 4.59 20.50 14.78
C GLU A 3 5.23 19.14 14.47
N VAL A 4 4.54 18.05 14.79
CA VAL A 4 5.06 16.69 14.56
C VAL A 4 4.95 16.42 13.08
N GLU A 5 6.07 16.08 12.45
CA GLU A 5 6.09 15.80 11.01
C GLU A 5 5.25 14.55 10.71
N PRO A 6 4.27 14.61 9.77
CA PRO A 6 3.41 13.46 9.47
C PRO A 6 4.20 12.19 9.10
N TYR A 7 5.35 12.34 8.44
CA TYR A 7 6.23 11.21 8.12
C TYR A 7 6.68 10.47 9.38
N ASP A 8 7.11 11.18 10.43
CA ASP A 8 7.60 10.56 11.66
C ASP A 8 6.49 9.79 12.39
N VAL A 9 5.27 10.32 12.40
CA VAL A 9 4.10 9.63 12.96
C VAL A 9 3.83 8.31 12.21
N TRP A 10 3.80 8.35 10.88
CA TRP A 10 3.55 7.17 10.05
C TRP A 10 4.70 6.17 10.03
N ARG A 11 5.93 6.64 10.13
CA ARG A 11 7.13 5.80 10.16
C ARG A 11 7.20 5.03 11.47
N GLY A 12 6.93 5.68 12.59
CA GLY A 12 7.13 5.08 13.91
C GLY A 12 8.60 4.71 14.16
N THR A 13 8.83 3.86 15.16
CA THR A 13 10.18 3.46 15.60
C THR A 13 10.37 1.94 15.69
N ASP A 14 9.38 1.18 15.24
CA ASP A 14 9.37 -0.28 15.29
C ASP A 14 10.25 -0.93 14.20
N ALA A 15 10.30 -2.27 14.20
CA ALA A 15 11.11 -3.05 13.25
C ALA A 15 10.71 -2.85 11.77
N TRP A 16 9.51 -2.33 11.52
CA TRP A 16 8.97 -2.11 10.18
C TRP A 16 9.16 -0.67 9.69
N ALA A 17 9.60 0.25 10.55
CA ALA A 17 9.81 1.67 10.24
C ALA A 17 10.64 1.91 8.97
N ALA A 18 11.60 1.02 8.66
CA ALA A 18 12.43 1.11 7.46
C ALA A 18 11.67 0.94 6.13
N TRP A 19 10.42 0.44 6.19
CA TRP A 19 9.60 0.14 5.02
C TRP A 19 8.57 1.23 4.71
N THR A 20 8.42 2.23 5.60
CA THR A 20 7.62 3.43 5.33
C THR A 20 8.36 4.36 4.37
N LYS A 21 7.76 4.62 3.20
CA LYS A 21 8.37 5.38 2.11
C LYS A 21 8.20 6.88 2.34
N ALA A 22 9.32 7.61 2.29
CA ALA A 22 9.34 9.06 2.50
C ALA A 22 8.93 9.89 1.26
N ALA A 23 8.99 9.29 0.06
CA ALA A 23 8.88 10.02 -1.21
C ALA A 23 7.62 10.90 -1.30
N LEU A 24 6.48 10.36 -0.90
CA LEU A 24 5.21 11.08 -0.97
C LEU A 24 5.15 12.23 0.05
N PHE A 25 5.63 11.97 1.28
CA PHE A 25 5.71 12.98 2.35
C PHE A 25 6.64 14.13 1.97
N ALA A 26 7.78 13.84 1.36
CA ALA A 26 8.77 14.84 0.93
C ALA A 26 8.23 15.82 -0.13
N THR A 27 7.14 15.45 -0.82
CA THR A 27 6.48 16.32 -1.81
C THR A 27 5.20 16.98 -1.31
N ALA A 28 4.77 16.67 -0.08
CA ALA A 28 3.48 17.13 0.45
C ALA A 28 3.39 18.66 0.59
N ASP A 29 4.52 19.34 0.84
CA ASP A 29 4.55 20.81 1.01
C ASP A 29 4.45 21.57 -0.32
N GLY A 30 4.73 20.89 -1.44
CA GLY A 30 4.65 21.45 -2.78
C GLY A 30 3.28 21.30 -3.44
N VAL A 31 2.30 20.73 -2.74
CA VAL A 31 0.96 20.45 -3.26
C VAL A 31 -0.06 21.25 -2.45
N GLU A 32 -0.90 22.02 -3.15
CA GLU A 32 -2.03 22.70 -2.53
C GLU A 32 -3.08 21.65 -2.13
N LEU A 33 -3.20 21.41 -0.82
CA LEU A 33 -4.28 20.60 -0.28
C LEU A 33 -5.49 21.49 0.01
N PRO A 34 -6.72 20.97 -0.11
CA PRO A 34 -7.89 21.69 0.36
C PRO A 34 -7.79 21.97 1.87
N PRO A 35 -8.59 22.93 2.37
CA PRO A 35 -8.62 23.22 3.79
C PRO A 35 -8.82 21.93 4.58
N GLU A 36 -8.01 21.81 5.62
CA GLU A 36 -7.93 20.60 6.41
C GLU A 36 -9.32 20.22 6.95
N SER A 37 -9.75 18.99 6.68
CA SER A 37 -10.94 18.44 7.33
C SER A 37 -10.69 18.30 8.82
N GLU A 38 -11.74 18.42 9.64
CA GLU A 38 -11.62 18.22 11.09
C GLU A 38 -11.12 16.79 11.39
N PRO A 39 -10.24 16.60 12.40
CA PRO A 39 -9.75 15.26 12.77
C PRO A 39 -10.88 14.23 13.02
N GLN A 40 -12.04 14.71 13.48
CA GLN A 40 -13.23 13.89 13.71
C GLN A 40 -13.81 13.29 12.42
N ASP A 41 -13.71 13.99 11.29
CA ASP A 41 -14.17 13.48 10.00
C ASP A 41 -13.30 12.31 9.54
N ALA A 42 -12.00 12.41 9.77
CA ALA A 42 -11.06 11.35 9.44
C ALA A 42 -11.32 10.11 10.32
N LEU A 43 -11.48 10.31 11.63
CA LEU A 43 -11.89 9.26 12.58
C LEU A 43 -13.12 8.50 12.10
N HIS A 44 -14.18 9.22 11.70
CA HIS A 44 -15.41 8.61 11.21
C HIS A 44 -15.23 7.81 9.92
N ARG A 45 -14.27 8.20 9.06
CA ARG A 45 -13.99 7.48 7.80
C ARG A 45 -13.39 6.10 8.06
N TRP A 46 -12.33 5.99 8.87
CA TRP A 46 -11.72 4.68 9.11
C TRP A 46 -12.53 3.80 10.08
N MET A 47 -13.30 4.38 11.01
CA MET A 47 -14.19 3.59 11.89
C MET A 47 -15.31 2.87 11.13
N LYS A 48 -15.64 3.30 9.91
CA LYS A 48 -16.62 2.64 9.04
C LYS A 48 -16.03 1.55 8.16
N ILE A 49 -14.70 1.41 8.11
CA ILE A 49 -14.08 0.38 7.28
C ILE A 49 -14.39 -0.98 7.89
N ASP A 50 -15.07 -1.81 7.10
CA ASP A 50 -15.36 -3.17 7.49
C ASP A 50 -14.05 -4.00 7.45
N THR A 51 -13.72 -4.58 8.60
CA THR A 51 -12.58 -5.49 8.80
C THR A 51 -13.03 -6.86 9.27
N SER A 52 -14.34 -7.14 9.26
CA SER A 52 -14.94 -8.41 9.69
C SER A 52 -14.48 -9.59 8.84
N TRP A 53 -13.98 -9.36 7.63
CA TRP A 53 -13.35 -10.37 6.79
C TRP A 53 -12.09 -11.00 7.42
N LEU A 54 -11.46 -10.38 8.41
CA LEU A 54 -10.39 -11.03 9.19
C LEU A 54 -10.91 -12.05 10.21
N GLU A 55 -12.20 -11.99 10.54
CA GLU A 55 -12.79 -12.89 11.52
C GLU A 55 -13.13 -14.22 10.86
N PRO A 56 -12.95 -15.35 11.57
CA PRO A 56 -13.44 -16.61 11.08
C PRO A 56 -14.97 -16.56 10.90
N PRO A 57 -15.52 -17.19 9.85
CA PRO A 57 -16.96 -17.24 9.65
C PRO A 57 -17.66 -17.83 10.89
N PRO A 58 -18.81 -17.28 11.31
CA PRO A 58 -19.56 -17.81 12.45
C PRO A 58 -19.81 -19.32 12.31
N GLY A 59 -19.42 -20.10 13.33
CA GLY A 59 -19.62 -21.55 13.34
C GLY A 59 -18.52 -22.38 12.66
N SER A 60 -17.50 -21.76 12.07
CA SER A 60 -16.35 -22.50 11.52
C SER A 60 -15.34 -22.84 12.62
N ALA A 61 -15.49 -24.00 13.28
CA ALA A 61 -14.49 -24.52 14.21
C ALA A 61 -13.15 -24.89 13.52
N ALA A 62 -13.16 -25.00 12.19
CA ALA A 62 -12.03 -25.46 11.37
C ALA A 62 -11.27 -24.33 10.67
N HIS A 63 -11.87 -23.16 10.44
CA HIS A 63 -11.14 -21.96 9.99
C HIS A 63 -10.89 -21.07 11.19
N ARG A 64 -9.63 -20.95 11.61
CA ARG A 64 -9.19 -19.73 12.30
C ARG A 64 -8.93 -18.70 11.22
N GLY A 65 -9.44 -17.47 11.39
CA GLY A 65 -9.04 -16.35 10.54
C GLY A 65 -7.52 -16.12 10.62
N PRO A 66 -6.96 -15.23 9.80
CA PRO A 66 -5.53 -14.96 9.81
C PRO A 66 -5.08 -14.54 11.21
N ASP A 67 -4.15 -15.27 11.83
CA ASP A 67 -3.57 -14.86 13.11
C ASP A 67 -2.70 -13.62 12.86
N ALA A 68 -3.00 -12.52 13.55
CA ALA A 68 -2.27 -11.27 13.45
C ALA A 68 -0.79 -11.39 13.84
N ARG A 69 -0.36 -12.48 14.51
CA ARG A 69 1.05 -12.74 14.81
C ARG A 69 1.79 -13.48 13.70
N GLU A 70 1.06 -14.19 12.85
CA GLU A 70 1.65 -15.05 11.81
C GLU A 70 1.41 -14.51 10.39
N THR A 71 0.62 -13.45 10.26
CA THR A 71 0.18 -12.92 8.97
C THR A 71 0.68 -11.50 8.77
N ALA A 72 1.39 -11.24 7.68
CA ALA A 72 1.56 -9.87 7.18
C ALA A 72 0.41 -9.55 6.21
N ILE A 73 -0.06 -8.31 6.17
CA ILE A 73 -1.10 -7.85 5.25
C ILE A 73 -0.49 -6.95 4.18
N ILE A 74 -0.97 -7.07 2.95
CA ILE A 74 -0.77 -6.08 1.88
C ILE A 74 -2.14 -5.54 1.51
N VAL A 75 -2.37 -4.25 1.76
CA VAL A 75 -3.57 -3.52 1.34
C VAL A 75 -3.26 -2.86 0.00
N ASP A 76 -3.94 -3.31 -1.06
CA ASP A 76 -3.83 -2.76 -2.41
C ASP A 76 -5.20 -2.23 -2.88
N LEU A 77 -5.58 -1.08 -2.33
CA LEU A 77 -6.88 -0.42 -2.56
C LEU A 77 -6.67 0.99 -3.15
N ASP A 78 -7.76 1.63 -3.57
CA ASP A 78 -7.68 2.92 -4.27
C ASP A 78 -7.49 4.08 -3.28
N GLY A 79 -6.39 4.81 -3.44
CA GLY A 79 -6.16 6.11 -2.82
C GLY A 79 -6.37 6.15 -1.30
N ALA A 80 -7.23 7.05 -0.85
CA ALA A 80 -7.49 7.27 0.58
C ALA A 80 -8.11 6.04 1.28
N GLU A 81 -8.86 5.19 0.56
CA GLU A 81 -9.44 3.96 1.12
C GLU A 81 -8.33 3.02 1.62
N ALA A 82 -7.20 2.94 0.90
CA ALA A 82 -6.07 2.13 1.31
C ALA A 82 -5.49 2.61 2.65
N ILE A 83 -5.36 3.93 2.81
CA ILE A 83 -4.86 4.54 4.05
C ILE A 83 -5.81 4.23 5.21
N TYR A 84 -7.10 4.50 5.06
CA TYR A 84 -8.08 4.26 6.11
C TYR A 84 -8.24 2.78 6.46
N THR A 85 -8.13 1.89 5.46
CA THR A 85 -8.11 0.44 5.71
C THR A 85 -6.88 0.03 6.51
N GLY A 86 -5.70 0.56 6.19
CA GLY A 86 -4.49 0.35 6.99
C GLY A 86 -4.68 0.77 8.45
N VAL A 87 -5.27 1.94 8.69
CA VAL A 87 -5.56 2.44 10.04
C VAL A 87 -6.58 1.57 10.77
N ALA A 88 -7.65 1.15 10.11
CA ALA A 88 -8.67 0.28 10.70
C ALA A 88 -8.08 -1.05 11.21
N LEU A 89 -7.03 -1.56 10.54
CA LEU A 89 -6.31 -2.77 10.95
C LEU A 89 -5.52 -2.64 12.25
N VAL A 90 -5.29 -1.43 12.77
CA VAL A 90 -4.68 -1.22 14.10
C VAL A 90 -5.54 -1.84 15.19
N SER A 91 -6.87 -1.67 15.10
CA SER A 91 -7.83 -2.32 16.02
C SER A 91 -7.80 -3.85 15.96
N ARG A 92 -7.22 -4.41 14.89
CA ARG A 92 -7.05 -5.84 14.66
C ARG A 92 -5.64 -6.34 15.00
N GLY A 93 -4.80 -5.48 15.57
CA GLY A 93 -3.45 -5.83 16.03
C GLY A 93 -2.36 -5.73 14.96
N PHE A 94 -2.60 -5.05 13.84
CA PHE A 94 -1.60 -4.82 12.80
C PHE A 94 -1.01 -3.41 12.88
N ARG A 95 0.21 -3.26 12.37
CA ARG A 95 0.91 -1.99 12.22
C ARG A 95 0.84 -1.51 10.77
N PRO A 96 0.15 -0.40 10.44
CA PRO A 96 0.09 0.09 9.07
C PRO A 96 1.39 0.74 8.60
N ILE A 97 1.93 0.27 7.49
CA ILE A 97 3.20 0.74 6.91
C ILE A 97 2.91 1.34 5.54
N VAL A 98 3.11 2.64 5.39
CA VAL A 98 2.87 3.33 4.10
C VAL A 98 3.99 2.98 3.13
N ALA A 99 3.71 2.04 2.23
CA ALA A 99 4.67 1.55 1.24
C ALA A 99 4.52 2.26 -0.13
N ILE A 100 3.81 3.38 -0.17
CA ILE A 100 3.56 4.17 -1.38
C ILE A 100 4.82 4.92 -1.81
N ASN A 101 5.48 4.44 -2.86
CA ASN A 101 6.75 4.99 -3.34
C ASN A 101 6.55 5.89 -4.57
N THR A 102 5.83 6.99 -4.41
CA THR A 102 5.64 7.99 -5.46
C THR A 102 5.71 9.41 -4.91
N THR A 103 5.75 10.38 -5.80
CA THR A 103 5.71 11.81 -5.52
C THR A 103 4.36 12.40 -5.93
N ALA A 104 3.97 13.50 -5.29
CA ALA A 104 2.84 14.31 -5.70
C ALA A 104 3.30 15.65 -6.31
N ALA A 105 2.58 16.15 -7.30
CA ALA A 105 2.73 17.52 -7.80
C ALA A 105 1.50 17.99 -8.58
N ASP A 106 1.47 19.28 -8.90
CA ASP A 106 0.49 19.80 -9.86
C ASP A 106 0.57 19.09 -11.21
N SER A 107 -0.61 18.78 -11.75
CA SER A 107 -0.79 18.12 -13.04
C SER A 107 -0.07 16.77 -13.11
N GLU A 108 -0.57 15.82 -12.32
CA GLU A 108 -0.08 14.44 -12.25
C GLU A 108 -1.02 13.42 -12.89
N THR A 109 -0.46 12.22 -13.12
CA THR A 109 -1.10 11.10 -13.82
C THR A 109 -1.99 10.29 -12.89
N VAL A 110 -1.60 10.16 -11.63
CA VAL A 110 -2.37 9.59 -10.51
C VAL A 110 -2.57 10.69 -9.48
N ASP A 111 -3.82 11.00 -9.12
CA ASP A 111 -4.11 12.06 -8.15
C ASP A 111 -3.82 11.60 -6.71
N MET A 112 -2.78 12.18 -6.11
CA MET A 112 -2.30 11.86 -4.77
C MET A 112 -2.86 12.78 -3.69
N VAL A 113 -3.62 13.84 -4.04
CA VAL A 113 -4.21 14.77 -3.08
C VAL A 113 -5.06 14.04 -2.02
N PRO A 114 -5.99 13.12 -2.38
CA PRO A 114 -6.78 12.41 -1.39
C PRO A 114 -5.95 11.52 -0.44
N VAL A 115 -4.82 10.98 -0.93
CA VAL A 115 -3.91 10.16 -0.12
C VAL A 115 -3.15 11.05 0.87
N LEU A 116 -2.62 12.19 0.41
CA LEU A 116 -1.93 13.16 1.25
C LEU A 116 -2.83 13.71 2.36
N GLU A 117 -4.08 14.04 2.02
CA GLU A 117 -5.10 14.44 3.01
C GLU A 117 -5.32 13.36 4.07
N ALA A 118 -5.51 12.11 3.65
CA ALA A 118 -5.72 11.00 4.59
C ALA A 118 -4.50 10.78 5.50
N LEU A 119 -3.28 10.84 4.94
CA LEU A 119 -2.04 10.72 5.70
C LEU A 119 -1.91 11.84 6.75
N ARG A 120 -2.12 13.10 6.37
CA ARG A 120 -2.06 14.25 7.29
C ARG A 120 -3.16 14.17 8.35
N ALA A 121 -4.39 13.84 7.96
CA ALA A 121 -5.50 13.79 8.88
C ALA A 121 -5.34 12.71 9.96
N VAL A 122 -4.84 11.53 9.58
CA VAL A 122 -4.52 10.45 10.52
C VAL A 122 -3.33 10.83 11.42
N ALA A 123 -2.31 11.50 10.89
CA ALA A 123 -1.15 11.90 11.68
C ALA A 123 -1.49 12.87 12.83
N ARG A 124 -2.61 13.60 12.74
CA ARG A 124 -3.15 14.45 13.83
C ARG A 124 -3.89 13.67 14.92
N VAL A 125 -4.10 12.36 14.71
CA VAL A 125 -4.65 11.45 15.71
C VAL A 125 -3.65 10.30 15.90
N PRO A 126 -2.48 10.54 16.53
CA PRO A 126 -1.43 9.52 16.64
C PRO A 126 -1.90 8.23 17.31
N GLU A 127 -2.90 8.30 18.19
CA GLU A 127 -3.52 7.14 18.85
C GLU A 127 -4.17 6.18 17.84
N ALA A 128 -4.57 6.67 16.66
CA ALA A 128 -5.09 5.84 15.58
C ALA A 128 -4.01 4.93 14.96
N LEU A 129 -2.73 5.22 15.21
CA LEU A 129 -1.58 4.46 14.74
C LEU A 129 -0.86 3.72 15.87
N ASP A 130 -1.41 3.75 17.09
CA ASP A 130 -0.85 3.09 18.29
C ASP A 130 -1.02 1.57 18.22
N ALA A 131 -0.18 0.95 17.38
CA ALA A 131 -0.06 -0.49 17.29
C ALA A 131 0.95 -1.01 18.31
N ARG A 132 0.77 -2.27 18.72
CA ARG A 132 1.73 -2.93 19.61
C ARG A 132 3.13 -2.97 18.98
N PRO A 133 4.21 -2.89 19.78
CA PRO A 133 5.57 -2.98 19.26
C PRO A 133 5.88 -4.27 18.48
N ASP A 134 5.16 -5.36 18.77
CA ASP A 134 5.27 -6.67 18.13
C ASP A 134 4.18 -6.93 17.07
N ALA A 135 3.39 -5.92 16.70
CA ALA A 135 2.34 -6.05 15.71
C ALA A 135 2.90 -6.45 14.34
N ALA A 136 2.21 -7.37 13.65
CA ALA A 136 2.56 -7.70 12.27
C ALA A 136 2.25 -6.52 11.34
N PRO A 137 3.01 -6.37 10.24
CA PRO A 137 2.85 -5.23 9.36
C PRO A 137 1.64 -5.40 8.44
N ALA A 138 0.94 -4.29 8.19
CA ALA A 138 -0.01 -4.11 7.11
C ALA A 138 0.56 -3.07 6.13
N PHE A 139 1.14 -3.54 5.03
CA PHE A 139 1.73 -2.68 4.02
C PHE A 139 0.64 -2.05 3.15
N VAL A 140 0.55 -0.73 3.16
CA VAL A 140 -0.45 0.04 2.42
C VAL A 140 0.14 0.50 1.09
N LEU A 141 -0.49 0.07 0.00
CA LEU A 141 -0.21 0.44 -1.38
C LEU A 141 -1.41 1.23 -1.95
N ASP A 142 -1.17 1.97 -3.05
CA ASP A 142 -2.26 2.57 -3.84
C ASP A 142 -2.42 1.78 -5.14
N ALA A 143 -3.59 1.18 -5.32
CA ALA A 143 -3.96 0.41 -6.51
C ALA A 143 -4.02 1.29 -7.77
N ARG A 144 -4.25 2.60 -7.64
CA ARG A 144 -4.28 3.53 -8.77
C ARG A 144 -2.91 3.69 -9.45
N ARG A 145 -1.82 3.21 -8.84
CA ARG A 145 -0.47 3.19 -9.45
C ARG A 145 -0.43 2.51 -10.82
N MET A 146 -1.28 1.51 -11.04
CA MET A 146 -1.41 0.78 -12.32
C MET A 146 -2.62 1.23 -13.16
N ARG A 147 -3.47 2.11 -12.63
CA ARG A 147 -4.71 2.61 -13.24
C ARG A 147 -4.77 4.14 -13.14
N PRO A 148 -4.03 4.86 -14.00
CA PRO A 148 -3.93 6.31 -13.85
C PRO A 148 -5.23 7.04 -14.14
N ASP A 149 -5.50 8.08 -13.35
CA ASP A 149 -6.68 8.95 -13.49
C ASP A 149 -6.63 9.77 -14.79
N ARG A 150 -5.42 10.05 -15.29
CA ARG A 150 -5.19 10.90 -16.47
C ARG A 150 -4.24 10.24 -17.47
N PRO A 151 -4.35 10.56 -18.77
CA PRO A 151 -3.39 10.09 -19.77
C PRO A 151 -2.01 10.72 -19.55
N ARG A 152 -0.97 10.00 -19.96
CA ARG A 152 0.40 10.51 -19.99
C ARG A 152 0.57 11.46 -21.17
N LEU A 153 0.56 12.76 -20.91
CA LEU A 153 0.79 13.79 -21.93
C LEU A 153 2.07 14.58 -21.60
N PRO A 154 2.75 15.16 -22.60
CA PRO A 154 3.88 16.06 -22.38
C PRO A 154 3.58 17.14 -21.34
N GLY A 155 4.53 17.36 -20.42
CA GLY A 155 4.39 18.32 -19.31
C GLY A 155 3.69 17.76 -18.05
N ILE A 156 2.91 16.68 -18.16
CA ILE A 156 2.26 16.01 -17.02
C ILE A 156 3.30 15.21 -16.23
N LEU A 157 3.19 15.22 -14.91
CA LEU A 157 3.98 14.35 -14.04
C LEU A 157 3.47 12.90 -14.15
N ASP A 158 4.32 12.00 -14.61
CA ASP A 158 4.08 10.55 -14.53
C ASP A 158 4.57 10.04 -13.18
N ASN A 159 3.66 10.04 -12.21
CA ASN A 159 3.86 9.55 -10.83
C ASN A 159 3.27 8.14 -10.62
N ARG A 160 3.10 7.38 -11.71
CA ARG A 160 2.84 5.94 -11.58
C ARG A 160 4.09 5.27 -11.01
N TRP A 161 3.90 4.12 -10.38
CA TRP A 161 4.99 3.34 -9.81
C TRP A 161 4.61 1.86 -9.81
N MET A 162 5.59 1.00 -9.58
CA MET A 162 5.38 -0.44 -9.46
C MET A 162 5.99 -0.91 -8.15
N VAL A 163 5.41 -1.95 -7.56
CA VAL A 163 5.97 -2.60 -6.38
C VAL A 163 7.06 -3.57 -6.80
N PHE A 164 8.28 -3.34 -6.31
CA PHE A 164 9.40 -4.26 -6.49
C PHE A 164 9.65 -5.09 -5.23
N ALA A 165 10.40 -6.18 -5.39
CA ALA A 165 10.81 -7.03 -4.27
C ALA A 165 11.68 -6.31 -3.22
N SER A 166 12.26 -5.15 -3.56
CA SER A 166 13.01 -4.30 -2.64
C SER A 166 12.13 -3.28 -1.90
N ASP A 167 10.86 -3.14 -2.27
CA ASP A 167 10.00 -2.14 -1.67
C ASP A 167 9.34 -2.62 -0.38
N LEU A 168 9.25 -3.93 -0.19
CA LEU A 168 8.70 -4.61 0.97
C LEU A 168 9.69 -5.66 1.54
N PRO A 169 9.55 -6.08 2.82
CA PRO A 169 10.42 -7.08 3.41
C PRO A 169 10.50 -8.38 2.60
N SER A 170 11.71 -8.93 2.48
CA SER A 170 11.84 -10.26 1.88
C SER A 170 11.06 -11.32 2.70
N ALA A 171 10.64 -12.40 2.05
CA ALA A 171 9.99 -13.53 2.72
C ALA A 171 10.83 -14.09 3.89
N ARG A 172 12.16 -14.10 3.73
CA ARG A 172 13.08 -14.51 4.79
C ARG A 172 12.97 -13.59 6.02
N LEU A 173 12.89 -12.28 5.81
CA LEU A 173 12.75 -11.31 6.90
C LEU A 173 11.39 -11.45 7.59
N LEU A 174 10.30 -11.55 6.84
CA LEU A 174 8.97 -11.80 7.41
C LEU A 174 8.96 -13.06 8.28
N ARG A 175 9.54 -14.16 7.79
CA ARG A 175 9.64 -15.41 8.56
C ARG A 175 10.51 -15.31 9.81
N GLN A 176 11.58 -14.50 9.77
CA GLN A 176 12.40 -14.23 10.96
C GLN A 176 11.62 -13.50 12.07
N HIS A 177 10.55 -12.78 11.70
CA HIS A 177 9.63 -12.14 12.63
C HIS A 177 8.39 -12.98 12.96
N GLY A 178 8.37 -14.26 12.57
CA GLY A 178 7.31 -15.22 12.94
C GLY A 178 6.17 -15.34 11.93
N MET A 179 6.19 -14.57 10.84
CA MET A 179 5.13 -14.64 9.83
C MET A 179 5.28 -15.90 8.98
N THR A 180 4.18 -16.62 8.81
CA THR A 180 4.09 -17.84 7.99
C THR A 180 3.28 -17.61 6.72
N GLN A 181 2.51 -16.52 6.66
CA GLN A 181 1.65 -16.20 5.53
C GLN A 181 1.52 -14.69 5.26
N VAL A 182 1.05 -14.37 4.06
CA VAL A 182 0.72 -13.01 3.61
C VAL A 182 -0.70 -12.99 3.09
N LEU A 183 -1.48 -12.01 3.55
CA LEU A 183 -2.83 -11.74 3.07
C LEU A 183 -2.83 -10.51 2.14
N ALA A 184 -3.20 -10.70 0.89
CA ALA A 184 -3.47 -9.62 -0.05
C ALA A 184 -4.94 -9.19 0.03
N VAL A 185 -5.18 -7.89 0.21
CA VAL A 185 -6.51 -7.26 0.24
C VAL A 185 -6.62 -6.34 -0.97
N TYR A 186 -7.56 -6.61 -1.87
CA TYR A 186 -7.71 -5.86 -3.13
C TYR A 186 -9.17 -5.79 -3.58
N ARG A 187 -9.44 -5.11 -4.71
CA ARG A 187 -10.73 -5.08 -5.40
C ARG A 187 -10.59 -5.50 -6.86
N GLY A 188 -11.38 -6.47 -7.30
CA GLY A 188 -11.43 -6.94 -8.67
C GLY A 188 -10.22 -7.81 -9.06
N GLU A 189 -9.39 -7.36 -10.00
CA GLU A 189 -8.23 -8.13 -10.46
C GLU A 189 -6.95 -7.80 -9.68
N LEU A 190 -6.23 -8.84 -9.27
CA LEU A 190 -4.91 -8.71 -8.65
C LEU A 190 -3.91 -8.09 -9.64
N GLN A 191 -3.21 -7.05 -9.19
CA GLN A 191 -2.30 -6.31 -10.05
C GLN A 191 -1.05 -7.14 -10.43
N PRO A 192 -0.54 -7.05 -11.67
CA PRO A 192 0.57 -7.89 -12.11
C PRO A 192 1.87 -7.70 -11.31
N ASP A 193 2.17 -6.48 -10.86
CA ASP A 193 3.37 -6.19 -10.08
C ASP A 193 3.30 -6.79 -8.67
N LEU A 194 2.13 -6.71 -8.04
CA LEU A 194 1.85 -7.36 -6.76
C LEU A 194 1.85 -8.89 -6.90
N ALA A 195 1.27 -9.44 -7.98
CA ALA A 195 1.31 -10.88 -8.25
C ALA A 195 2.75 -11.41 -8.37
N ASP A 196 3.64 -10.65 -9.03
CA ASP A 196 5.07 -10.98 -9.12
C ASP A 196 5.76 -11.00 -7.74
N LEU A 197 5.44 -10.05 -6.86
CA LEU A 197 5.93 -10.02 -5.48
C LEU A 197 5.42 -11.24 -4.69
N LEU A 198 4.11 -11.50 -4.72
CA LEU A 198 3.49 -12.61 -4.00
C LEU A 198 4.03 -13.97 -4.48
N ALA A 199 4.30 -14.13 -5.78
CA ALA A 199 4.98 -15.31 -6.31
C ALA A 199 6.37 -15.53 -5.67
N ARG A 200 7.10 -14.44 -5.37
CA ARG A 200 8.40 -14.51 -4.65
C ARG A 200 8.21 -14.87 -3.19
N TYR A 201 7.17 -14.36 -2.52
CA TYR A 201 6.86 -14.74 -1.15
C TYR A 201 6.56 -16.23 -1.02
N ARG A 202 5.75 -16.79 -1.93
CA ARG A 202 5.49 -18.23 -1.94
C ARG A 202 6.74 -19.06 -2.20
N ARG A 203 7.62 -18.64 -3.12
CA ARG A 203 8.94 -19.29 -3.31
C ARG A 203 9.84 -19.19 -2.07
N GLY A 204 9.65 -18.15 -1.25
CA GLY A 204 10.30 -18.01 0.06
C GLY A 204 9.65 -18.83 1.19
N GLY A 205 8.61 -19.60 0.88
CA GLY A 205 7.92 -20.48 1.82
C GLY A 205 6.86 -19.78 2.69
N LEU A 206 6.30 -18.65 2.24
CA LEU A 206 5.12 -18.05 2.86
C LEU A 206 3.84 -18.60 2.21
N GLY A 207 2.84 -18.93 3.03
CA GLY A 207 1.47 -19.14 2.55
C GLY A 207 0.90 -17.84 1.99
N LEU A 208 0.01 -17.94 1.00
CA LEU A 208 -0.66 -16.78 0.42
C LEU A 208 -2.15 -16.89 0.64
N LEU A 209 -2.72 -15.84 1.20
CA LEU A 209 -4.16 -15.63 1.31
C LEU A 209 -4.54 -14.40 0.47
N ALA A 210 -5.78 -14.38 0.01
CA ALA A 210 -6.35 -13.26 -0.72
C ALA A 210 -7.77 -12.99 -0.27
N ILE A 211 -8.16 -11.72 -0.28
CA ILE A 211 -9.55 -11.30 -0.30
C ILE A 211 -9.77 -10.21 -1.34
N ASP A 212 -10.74 -10.46 -2.21
CA ASP A 212 -11.32 -9.46 -3.11
C ASP A 212 -12.55 -8.85 -2.41
N LEU A 213 -12.48 -7.56 -2.06
CA LEU A 213 -13.55 -6.87 -1.35
C LEU A 213 -14.79 -6.58 -2.23
N ASP A 214 -14.69 -6.76 -3.55
CA ASP A 214 -15.85 -6.75 -4.46
C ASP A 214 -16.36 -8.17 -4.74
N GLY A 215 -15.61 -9.17 -4.30
CA GLY A 215 -15.90 -10.58 -4.54
C GLY A 215 -17.05 -11.10 -3.67
N ALA A 216 -17.64 -12.20 -4.11
CA ALA A 216 -18.69 -12.89 -3.35
C ALA A 216 -18.18 -13.63 -2.11
N GLN A 217 -16.85 -13.75 -1.94
CA GLN A 217 -16.26 -14.47 -0.81
C GLN A 217 -16.17 -13.56 0.42
N PRO A 218 -16.83 -13.91 1.53
CA PRO A 218 -16.86 -13.05 2.72
C PRO A 218 -15.59 -13.16 3.58
N ALA A 219 -14.64 -14.03 3.22
CA ALA A 219 -13.46 -14.32 4.01
C ALA A 219 -12.24 -14.63 3.12
N PRO A 220 -11.01 -14.40 3.60
CA PRO A 220 -9.79 -14.75 2.90
C PRO A 220 -9.73 -16.22 2.52
N SER A 221 -9.20 -16.49 1.33
CA SER A 221 -8.98 -17.84 0.81
C SER A 221 -7.55 -18.02 0.29
N SER A 222 -7.12 -19.28 0.13
CA SER A 222 -5.79 -19.59 -0.40
C SER A 222 -5.61 -19.01 -1.79
N LEU A 223 -4.55 -18.23 -1.98
CA LEU A 223 -4.21 -17.63 -3.25
C LEU A 223 -3.19 -18.50 -3.99
N GLU A 224 -3.66 -19.14 -5.06
CA GLU A 224 -2.77 -19.84 -5.99
C GLU A 224 -2.26 -18.88 -7.07
N ILE A 225 -0.97 -18.56 -7.00
CA ILE A 225 -0.26 -17.88 -8.09
C ILE A 225 0.42 -18.96 -8.94
N ASP A 226 0.95 -18.68 -10.12
CA ASP A 226 1.92 -19.58 -10.76
C ASP A 226 3.34 -19.05 -10.47
N ALA A 227 4.13 -19.80 -9.70
CA ALA A 227 5.47 -19.38 -9.30
C ALA A 227 6.49 -19.54 -10.44
N SER A 228 6.16 -20.34 -11.46
CA SER A 228 6.96 -20.58 -12.66
C SER A 228 6.84 -19.46 -13.68
N ALA A 229 5.79 -18.62 -13.57
CA ALA A 229 5.54 -17.46 -14.42
C ALA A 229 6.40 -16.21 -14.06
N LEU A 230 7.53 -16.39 -13.37
CA LEU A 230 8.47 -15.30 -13.11
C LEU A 230 8.85 -14.58 -14.40
N GLY A 231 8.50 -13.32 -14.45
CA GLY A 231 8.69 -12.49 -15.64
C GLY A 231 7.40 -11.87 -16.16
N LEU A 232 6.31 -11.77 -15.38
CA LEU A 232 5.16 -10.97 -15.80
C LEU A 232 5.53 -9.49 -15.92
N THR A 233 6.41 -8.96 -15.09
CA THR A 233 7.05 -7.64 -15.27
C THR A 233 7.89 -7.53 -16.55
N LEU A 234 8.49 -8.62 -17.06
CA LEU A 234 9.24 -8.65 -18.32
C LEU A 234 8.39 -9.01 -19.56
N ARG A 235 7.29 -9.75 -19.38
CA ARG A 235 6.32 -10.07 -20.45
C ARG A 235 5.35 -8.92 -20.69
N SER A 236 4.99 -8.20 -19.63
CA SER A 236 4.43 -6.85 -19.76
C SER A 236 5.48 -5.84 -20.24
N ALA A 237 6.78 -6.13 -20.19
CA ALA A 237 7.80 -5.28 -20.83
C ALA A 237 7.79 -5.35 -22.37
N GLY A 238 6.90 -6.12 -23.03
CA GLY A 238 6.51 -5.83 -24.42
C GLY A 238 5.82 -4.46 -24.60
N ARG A 239 5.46 -3.81 -23.48
CA ARG A 239 5.05 -2.42 -23.33
C ARG A 239 6.22 -1.56 -22.79
N THR A 240 7.44 -1.72 -23.29
CA THR A 240 8.67 -1.07 -22.75
C THR A 240 8.67 0.47 -22.75
N LEU A 241 7.65 1.12 -23.33
CA LEU A 241 7.36 2.55 -23.20
C LEU A 241 6.61 2.93 -21.89
N LEU A 242 6.29 1.96 -21.02
CA LEU A 242 5.34 2.08 -19.90
C LEU A 242 5.93 1.82 -18.50
N ILE A 243 7.21 1.47 -18.36
CA ILE A 243 7.88 1.36 -17.05
C ILE A 243 8.03 2.79 -16.49
N PRO A 244 7.42 3.12 -15.33
CA PRO A 244 7.61 4.42 -14.72
C PRO A 244 9.09 4.66 -14.44
N GLN A 245 9.58 5.87 -14.71
CA GLN A 245 11.00 6.17 -14.51
C GLN A 245 11.29 6.32 -13.02
N ARG A 246 12.38 5.68 -12.59
CA ARG A 246 12.88 5.77 -11.21
C ARG A 246 13.89 6.90 -11.09
N ASN A 247 13.80 7.67 -10.02
CA ASN A 247 14.76 8.70 -9.67
C ASN A 247 16.00 8.10 -9.01
N ALA A 248 17.07 8.89 -8.88
CA ALA A 248 18.36 8.43 -8.34
C ALA A 248 18.26 8.02 -6.86
N ASP A 249 17.31 8.60 -6.12
CA ASP A 249 16.98 8.27 -4.73
C ASP A 249 16.07 7.03 -4.60
N GLY A 250 15.67 6.42 -5.71
CA GLY A 250 14.80 5.25 -5.74
C GLY A 250 13.29 5.54 -5.71
N SER A 251 12.88 6.82 -5.67
CA SER A 251 11.48 7.24 -5.80
C SER A 251 10.98 7.17 -7.25
N PHE A 252 9.67 7.33 -7.46
CA PHE A 252 9.05 7.45 -8.77
C PHE A 252 8.42 8.84 -8.94
N GLY A 253 8.35 9.29 -10.19
CA GLY A 253 7.80 10.60 -10.54
C GLY A 253 8.72 11.39 -11.46
N ARG A 254 8.35 11.54 -12.74
CA ARG A 254 9.03 12.42 -13.70
C ARG A 254 8.05 13.06 -14.67
N ARG A 255 8.28 14.34 -15.02
CA ARG A 255 7.49 15.00 -16.06
C ARG A 255 7.76 14.37 -17.42
N VAL A 256 6.69 14.09 -18.16
CA VAL A 256 6.79 13.60 -19.54
C VAL A 256 7.44 14.71 -20.38
N PRO A 257 8.55 14.42 -21.11
CA PRO A 257 9.25 15.43 -21.88
C PRO A 257 8.37 16.12 -22.92
N ILE A 258 8.50 17.44 -23.06
CA ILE A 258 7.90 18.21 -24.15
C ILE A 258 8.84 18.09 -25.36
N PRO A 259 8.38 17.57 -26.51
CA PRO A 259 9.21 17.53 -27.71
C PRO A 259 9.67 18.96 -28.07
N SER A 260 10.98 19.18 -28.13
CA SER A 260 11.52 20.43 -28.67
C SER A 260 11.33 20.41 -30.20
N HIS A 261 10.58 21.37 -30.74
CA HIS A 261 10.56 21.61 -32.17
C HIS A 261 11.97 22.06 -32.60
N GLY A 262 12.63 21.26 -33.43
CA GLY A 262 13.87 21.60 -34.12
C GLY A 262 13.60 22.12 -35.52
#